data_AF-A0A9W8HQ05-F1
#
_entry.id   AF-A0A9W8HQ05-F1
#
_cell.length_a   1.000
_cell.length_b   1.000
_cell.length_c   1.000
_cell.angle_alpha   90.00
_cell.angle_beta   90.00
_cell.angle_gamma   90.00
#
_symmetry.space_group_name_H-M   'P 1'
#
loop_
_entity.id
_entity.type
_entity.pdbx_description
1 polymer ?
#
loop_
_entity_poly.entity_id
_entity_poly.type
_entity_poly.pdbx_seq_one_letter_code
_entity_poly.pdbx_strand_id
1 'polypeptide(L)'
;MFGFVLSTASKLLASSRGVMGAVPRLGNTVSHGPRICGRFVAQPMISIGEIQQQVRWRTCGNEYQPSNLKRKRRHGFLGRLRTKNGRRIIQH
;
A
#
# COMPACT_ATOMS: atom_id res chain seq x y z
N MET A 1 48.97 -36.68 10.50
CA MET A 1 49.90 -35.53 10.44
C MET A 1 50.24 -35.33 8.96
N PHE A 2 50.22 -34.09 8.47
CA PHE A 2 50.28 -33.65 7.05
C PHE A 2 48.94 -33.78 6.29
N GLY A 3 48.35 -32.75 5.68
CA GLY A 3 48.86 -31.43 5.32
C GLY A 3 47.78 -30.34 5.42
N PHE A 4 48.24 -29.20 5.95
CA PHE A 4 47.71 -27.87 5.67
C PHE A 4 48.02 -27.54 4.20
N VAL A 5 47.04 -27.09 3.42
CA VAL A 5 47.32 -26.20 2.27
C VAL A 5 46.39 -25.00 2.37
N LEU A 6 47.02 -23.88 2.70
CA LEU A 6 46.48 -22.53 2.60
C LEU A 6 46.40 -22.13 1.12
N SER A 7 45.36 -21.35 0.80
CA SER A 7 45.41 -20.21 -0.11
C SER A 7 45.70 -20.45 -1.60
N THR A 8 44.67 -20.21 -2.43
CA THR A 8 44.83 -19.26 -3.54
C THR A 8 43.65 -18.29 -3.59
N ALA A 9 44.01 -17.00 -3.54
CA ALA A 9 43.18 -15.88 -3.97
C ALA A 9 42.64 -16.15 -5.40
N SER A 10 41.55 -15.55 -5.85
CA SER A 10 41.66 -14.23 -6.49
C SER A 10 40.30 -13.67 -6.86
N LYS A 11 40.19 -12.37 -6.63
CA LYS A 11 39.15 -11.42 -7.01
C LYS A 11 38.91 -11.40 -8.53
N LEU A 12 37.65 -11.42 -8.95
CA LEU A 12 37.12 -10.70 -10.13
C LEU A 12 35.64 -10.37 -9.79
N LEU A 13 35.35 -9.21 -9.22
CA LEU A 13 34.96 -7.99 -9.93
C LEU A 13 34.01 -8.26 -11.12
N ALA A 14 32.72 -8.31 -10.83
CA ALA A 14 31.70 -7.86 -11.78
C ALA A 14 30.63 -7.09 -11.00
N SER A 15 30.98 -5.83 -10.73
CA SER A 15 30.02 -4.76 -10.51
C SER A 15 29.15 -4.63 -11.76
N SER A 16 28.13 -5.46 -11.92
CA SER A 16 26.99 -5.13 -12.77
C SER A 16 26.11 -4.17 -12.00
N ARG A 17 26.54 -2.90 -11.98
CA ARG A 17 25.62 -1.76 -11.87
C ARG A 17 24.72 -1.84 -13.09
N GLY A 18 23.71 -2.69 -13.00
CA GLY A 18 22.57 -2.75 -13.90
C GLY A 18 21.91 -1.40 -13.82
N VAL A 19 22.25 -0.59 -14.81
CA VAL A 19 21.58 0.61 -15.32
C VAL A 19 20.28 0.84 -14.57
N MET A 20 20.29 1.86 -13.70
CA MET A 20 19.08 2.54 -13.29
C MET A 20 18.46 3.07 -14.57
N GLY A 21 17.65 2.24 -15.23
CA GLY A 21 16.76 2.66 -16.29
C GLY A 21 15.91 3.75 -15.67
N ALA A 22 16.19 4.99 -16.06
CA ALA A 22 15.39 6.13 -15.73
C ALA A 22 13.97 5.80 -16.18
N VAL A 23 13.14 5.40 -15.22
CA VAL A 23 11.70 5.29 -15.46
C VAL A 23 11.29 6.70 -15.80
N PRO A 24 10.77 6.97 -17.01
CA PRO A 24 10.19 8.28 -17.27
C PRO A 24 9.08 8.43 -16.24
N ARG A 25 9.29 9.36 -15.31
CA ARG A 25 8.27 9.86 -14.39
C ARG A 25 7.25 10.56 -15.28
N LEU A 26 6.38 9.78 -15.91
CA LEU A 26 5.24 10.31 -16.66
C LEU A 26 4.53 11.25 -15.70
N GLY A 27 4.53 12.52 -16.08
CA GLY A 27 4.02 13.60 -15.26
C GLY A 27 2.61 13.25 -14.83
N ASN A 28 2.39 13.23 -13.52
CA ASN A 28 1.06 13.30 -12.95
C ASN A 28 0.54 14.72 -13.20
N THR A 29 0.10 14.98 -14.43
CA THR A 29 -0.67 16.17 -14.79
C THR A 29 -1.96 15.71 -15.44
N VAL A 30 -2.93 15.33 -14.61
CA VAL A 30 -4.32 15.73 -14.87
C VAL A 30 -4.90 16.21 -13.55
N SER A 31 -5.08 17.52 -13.52
CA SER A 31 -5.86 18.30 -12.58
C SER A 31 -7.08 17.57 -12.05
N HIS A 32 -7.19 17.54 -10.72
CA HIS A 32 -8.46 17.37 -10.06
C HIS A 32 -9.31 18.60 -10.35
N GLY A 33 -10.34 18.42 -11.16
CA GLY A 33 -11.45 19.37 -11.28
C GLY A 33 -12.71 18.56 -11.50
N PRO A 34 -13.78 18.76 -10.71
CA PRO A 34 -15.07 18.19 -11.07
C PRO A 34 -15.48 18.82 -12.41
N ARG A 35 -15.62 17.99 -13.46
CA ARG A 35 -16.29 18.43 -14.68
C ARG A 35 -17.76 18.63 -14.34
N ILE A 36 -18.10 19.84 -13.93
CA ILE A 36 -19.48 20.31 -13.91
C ILE A 36 -19.87 20.48 -15.38
N CYS A 37 -20.34 19.41 -16.02
CA CYS A 37 -21.16 19.53 -17.22
C CYS A 37 -22.50 20.12 -16.76
N GLY A 38 -22.52 21.45 -16.66
CA GLY A 38 -23.66 22.22 -16.22
C GLY A 38 -24.81 22.10 -17.21
N ARG A 39 -25.72 21.16 -16.97
CA ARG A 39 -27.11 21.34 -17.35
C ARG A 39 -27.68 22.41 -16.40
N PHE A 40 -27.72 23.66 -16.85
CA PHE A 40 -28.57 24.69 -16.25
C PHE A 40 -30.05 24.31 -16.52
N VAL A 41 -30.57 23.34 -15.77
CA VAL A 41 -32.01 23.31 -15.53
C VAL A 41 -32.28 24.40 -14.51
N ALA A 42 -33.19 25.34 -14.82
CA ALA A 42 -33.71 26.29 -13.85
C ALA A 42 -34.15 25.50 -12.61
N GLN A 43 -33.47 25.70 -11.49
CA GLN A 43 -33.83 25.03 -10.25
C GLN A 43 -35.14 25.66 -9.77
N PRO A 44 -36.18 24.87 -9.42
CA PRO A 44 -37.29 25.43 -8.67
C PRO A 44 -36.72 25.98 -7.37
N MET A 45 -37.04 27.24 -7.06
CA MET A 45 -36.71 27.84 -5.77
C MET A 45 -37.52 27.11 -4.70
N ILE A 46 -36.97 26.03 -4.15
CA ILE A 46 -37.58 25.29 -3.07
C ILE A 46 -37.56 26.22 -1.86
N SER A 47 -38.74 26.71 -1.46
CA SER A 47 -38.92 27.43 -0.21
C SER A 47 -38.26 26.65 0.92
N ILE A 48 -37.30 27.31 1.56
CA ILE A 48 -36.42 26.84 2.66
C ILE A 48 -37.16 26.35 3.93
N GLY A 49 -38.49 26.24 3.89
CA GLY A 49 -39.34 25.97 5.05
C GLY A 49 -39.52 24.50 5.45
N GLU A 50 -39.16 23.51 4.62
CA GLU A 50 -39.53 22.12 4.95
C GLU A 50 -38.65 21.03 4.32
N ILE A 51 -37.33 21.22 4.26
CA ILE A 51 -36.42 20.10 3.95
C ILE A 51 -36.18 19.31 5.22
N GLN A 52 -37.09 18.40 5.55
CA GLN A 52 -36.82 17.34 6.53
C GLN A 52 -35.67 16.48 5.98
N GLN A 53 -34.45 16.73 6.43
CA GLN A 53 -33.27 16.01 5.96
C GLN A 53 -33.39 14.53 6.33
N GLN A 54 -33.36 13.65 5.33
CA GLN A 54 -33.40 12.21 5.54
C GLN A 54 -32.18 11.77 6.38
N VAL A 55 -32.44 11.20 7.56
CA VAL A 55 -31.38 10.63 8.41
C VAL A 55 -30.84 9.37 7.74
N ARG A 56 -29.58 9.40 7.31
CA ARG A 56 -28.88 8.25 6.72
C ARG A 56 -27.96 7.62 7.76
N TRP A 57 -28.20 6.35 8.05
CA TRP A 57 -27.29 5.52 8.85
C TRP A 57 -25.98 5.26 8.10
N ARG A 58 -24.89 5.09 8.86
CA ARG A 58 -23.57 4.75 8.30
C ARG A 58 -23.62 3.36 7.68
N THR A 59 -23.13 3.22 6.46
CA THR A 59 -22.94 1.91 5.83
C THR A 59 -21.72 1.24 6.46
N CYS A 60 -21.93 0.11 7.13
CA CYS A 60 -20.84 -0.79 7.57
C CYS A 60 -20.44 -1.71 6.40
N GLY A 61 -19.26 -2.34 6.48
CA GLY A 61 -18.78 -3.30 5.47
C GLY A 61 -17.43 -2.94 4.82
N ASN A 62 -16.86 -1.79 5.17
CA ASN A 62 -15.55 -1.35 4.66
C ASN A 62 -14.40 -1.65 5.63
N GLU A 63 -14.61 -2.42 6.69
CA GLU A 63 -13.66 -2.67 7.77
C GLU A 63 -12.40 -3.37 7.26
N TYR A 64 -12.57 -4.29 6.31
CA TYR A 64 -11.47 -4.95 5.65
C TYR A 64 -11.22 -4.37 4.27
N GLN A 65 -10.15 -3.58 4.16
CA GLN A 65 -9.57 -3.21 2.87
C GLN A 65 -8.30 -4.03 2.63
N PRO A 66 -8.28 -4.91 1.62
CA PRO A 66 -7.16 -5.83 1.40
C PRO A 66 -5.91 -5.05 1.02
N SER A 67 -4.86 -5.22 1.80
CA SER A 67 -3.54 -4.66 1.49
C SER A 67 -2.44 -5.61 1.93
N ASN A 68 -1.63 -6.03 0.96
CA ASN A 68 -0.57 -7.02 1.19
C ASN A 68 0.47 -6.52 2.21
N LEU A 69 0.85 -5.24 2.13
CA LEU A 69 1.80 -4.65 3.07
C LEU A 69 1.29 -4.71 4.52
N LYS A 70 0.05 -4.26 4.78
CA LYS A 70 -0.55 -4.30 6.12
C LYS A 70 -0.67 -5.74 6.63
N ARG A 71 -1.09 -6.66 5.75
CA ARG A 71 -1.20 -8.09 6.06
C ARG A 71 0.15 -8.68 6.47
N LYS A 72 1.21 -8.47 5.68
CA LYS A 72 2.54 -9.03 5.96
C LYS A 72 3.23 -8.39 7.17
N ARG A 73 3.01 -7.09 7.44
CA ARG A 73 3.54 -6.42 8.65
C ARG A 73 2.86 -6.88 9.94
N ARG A 74 1.53 -6.96 9.96
CA ARG A 74 0.75 -7.30 11.17
C ARG A 74 0.65 -8.80 11.45
N HIS A 75 0.55 -9.61 10.39
CA HIS A 75 0.18 -11.02 10.49
C HIS A 75 1.18 -11.96 9.81
N GLY A 76 2.33 -11.44 9.36
CA GLY A 76 3.39 -12.26 8.77
C GLY A 76 4.17 -13.09 9.81
N PHE A 77 4.86 -14.11 9.31
CA PHE A 77 5.67 -15.04 10.12
C PHE A 77 6.73 -14.33 10.97
N LEU A 78 7.49 -13.41 10.37
CA LEU A 78 8.49 -12.62 11.09
C LEU A 78 7.88 -11.79 12.24
N GLY A 79 6.66 -11.28 12.07
CA GLY A 79 5.93 -10.56 13.12
C GLY A 79 5.54 -11.46 14.29
N ARG A 80 5.30 -12.76 14.03
CA ARG A 80 5.02 -13.75 15.07
C ARG A 80 6.29 -14.14 15.84
N LEU A 81 7.43 -14.34 15.16
CA LEU A 81 8.70 -14.65 15.83
C LEU A 81 9.23 -13.55 16.75
N ARG A 82 8.86 -12.28 16.51
CA ARG A 82 9.36 -11.13 17.29
C ARG A 82 8.85 -11.12 18.74
N THR A 83 7.65 -11.63 19.02
CA THR A 83 7.02 -11.56 20.35
C THR A 83 6.96 -12.92 21.02
N LYS A 84 7.02 -12.97 22.36
CA LYS A 84 6.92 -14.22 23.12
C LYS A 84 5.60 -14.95 22.83
N ASN A 85 4.49 -14.22 22.77
CA ASN A 85 3.17 -14.78 22.45
C ASN A 85 3.07 -15.23 20.98
N GLY A 86 3.68 -14.49 20.06
CA GLY A 86 3.70 -14.89 18.66
C GLY A 86 4.49 -16.18 18.42
N ARG A 87 5.54 -16.46 19.20
CA ARG A 87 6.26 -17.74 19.15
C ARG A 87 5.40 -18.92 19.62
N ARG A 88 4.59 -18.73 20.66
CA ARG A 88 3.63 -19.76 21.13
C ARG A 88 2.62 -20.15 20.04
N ILE A 89 2.16 -19.19 19.23
CA ILE A 89 1.25 -19.44 18.10
C ILE A 89 1.90 -20.31 17.01
N ILE A 90 3.22 -20.23 16.83
CA ILE A 90 3.95 -21.04 15.83
C ILE A 90 4.26 -22.46 16.36
N GLN A 91 4.35 -22.64 17.68
CA GLN A 91 4.74 -23.90 18.32
C GLN A 91 3.59 -24.90 18.51
N HIS A 92 2.36 -24.50 18.22
CA HIS A 92 1.20 -25.38 18.20
C HIS A 92 1.14 -26.17 16.88
#